data_AF-A0A2V6PQ99-F1
#
_entry.id   AF-A0A2V6PQ99-F1
#
_cell.length_a   1.000
_cell.length_b   1.000
_cell.length_c   1.000
_cell.angle_alpha   90.00
_cell.angle_beta   90.00
_cell.angle_gamma   90.00
#
_symmetry.space_group_name_H-M   'P 1'
#
loop_
_entity.id
_entity.type
_entity.pdbx_description
1 polymer ?
#
loop_
_entity_poly.entity_id
_entity_poly.type
_entity_poly.pdbx_seq_one_letter_code
_entity_poly.pdbx_strand_id
1 'polypeptide(L)'
;MTISKVVTISVAVVSLGASAAVAASLTEQMRAERMTVVRVDRAQHRFLCAEHRRWTRIEGTDVAVLASGDIVTVQRPAAGLPRVKVVRTAAEELASPER
;
A
#
# COMPACT_ATOMS: atom_id res chain seq x y z
N MET A 1 67.32 -17.90 -4.25
CA MET A 1 66.12 -18.40 -3.54
C MET A 1 65.07 -17.31 -3.62
N THR A 2 64.09 -17.53 -4.48
CA THR A 2 63.08 -16.57 -4.96
C THR A 2 62.01 -16.36 -3.90
N ILE A 3 61.63 -15.11 -3.61
CA ILE A 3 60.41 -14.83 -2.83
C ILE A 3 59.56 -13.85 -3.64
N SER A 4 58.66 -14.44 -4.43
CA SER A 4 57.63 -13.76 -5.21
C SER A 4 56.68 -13.02 -4.27
N LYS A 5 56.64 -11.69 -4.33
CA LYS A 5 55.59 -10.90 -3.66
C LYS A 5 54.29 -11.06 -4.44
N VAL A 6 53.43 -11.93 -3.94
CA VAL A 6 52.05 -12.09 -4.40
C VAL A 6 51.27 -10.84 -3.98
N VAL A 7 50.82 -10.06 -4.96
CA VAL A 7 49.86 -8.96 -4.76
C VAL A 7 48.47 -9.58 -4.81
N THR A 8 47.84 -9.71 -3.66
CA THR A 8 46.48 -10.26 -3.52
C THR A 8 45.47 -9.23 -4.03
N ILE A 9 44.84 -9.53 -5.16
CA ILE A 9 43.76 -8.73 -5.75
C ILE A 9 42.45 -9.12 -5.06
N SER A 10 42.01 -8.32 -4.09
CA SER A 10 40.69 -8.44 -3.48
C SER A 10 39.66 -7.68 -4.33
N VAL A 11 39.09 -8.34 -5.34
CA VAL A 11 37.99 -7.76 -6.15
C VAL A 11 36.65 -8.03 -5.46
N ALA A 12 36.21 -6.99 -4.74
CA ALA A 12 34.86 -6.45 -4.66
C ALA A 12 33.66 -7.42 -4.75
N VAL A 13 33.07 -7.74 -3.59
CA VAL A 13 31.69 -8.23 -3.48
C VAL A 13 30.77 -7.01 -3.52
N VAL A 14 30.35 -6.59 -4.72
CA VAL A 14 29.46 -5.43 -4.89
C VAL A 14 28.01 -5.91 -5.02
N SER A 15 27.25 -5.70 -3.94
CA SER A 15 25.85 -5.24 -3.99
C SER A 15 24.77 -6.14 -4.59
N LEU A 16 24.53 -7.33 -4.00
CA LEU A 16 23.25 -8.03 -4.19
C LEU A 16 22.16 -7.57 -3.18
N GLY A 17 22.49 -6.73 -2.20
CA GLY A 17 21.56 -6.27 -1.15
C GLY A 17 20.61 -5.14 -1.57
N ALA A 18 20.87 -4.45 -2.69
CA ALA A 18 20.07 -3.29 -3.11
C ALA A 18 18.67 -3.69 -3.61
N SER A 19 18.51 -4.87 -4.21
CA SER A 19 17.25 -5.29 -4.86
C SER A 19 16.17 -5.74 -3.87
N ALA A 20 16.55 -6.32 -2.73
CA ALA A 20 15.57 -6.72 -1.71
C ALA A 20 15.00 -5.49 -0.96
N ALA A 21 15.82 -4.46 -0.74
CA ALA A 21 15.40 -3.24 -0.05
C ALA A 21 14.35 -2.44 -0.85
N VAL A 22 14.51 -2.32 -2.18
CA VAL A 22 13.51 -1.63 -3.03
C VAL A 22 12.21 -2.42 -3.16
N ALA A 23 12.24 -3.74 -3.21
CA ALA A 23 11.04 -4.57 -3.27
C ALA A 23 10.28 -4.58 -1.92
N ALA A 24 11.00 -4.59 -0.80
CA ALA A 24 10.41 -4.47 0.54
C ALA A 24 9.79 -3.08 0.75
N SER A 25 10.46 -2.01 0.34
CA SER A 25 9.91 -0.65 0.42
C SER A 25 8.71 -0.45 -0.49
N LEU A 26 8.70 -1.05 -1.69
CA LEU A 26 7.55 -1.04 -2.59
C LEU A 26 6.37 -1.85 -2.02
N THR A 27 6.64 -3.04 -1.48
CA THR A 27 5.61 -3.88 -0.84
C THR A 27 5.02 -3.19 0.39
N GLU A 28 5.85 -2.50 1.18
CA GLU A 28 5.40 -1.77 2.36
C GLU A 28 4.69 -0.47 1.98
N GLN A 29 5.10 0.24 0.92
CA GLN A 29 4.31 1.35 0.34
C GLN A 29 2.97 0.87 -0.22
N MET A 30 2.91 -0.35 -0.79
CA MET A 30 1.66 -0.94 -1.28
C MET A 30 0.77 -1.49 -0.14
N ARG A 31 1.37 -1.88 1.00
CA ARG A 31 0.66 -2.25 2.23
C ARG A 31 0.17 -1.01 2.99
N ALA A 32 0.92 0.08 2.95
CA ALA A 32 0.74 1.28 3.76
C ALA A 32 -0.54 2.09 3.47
N GLU A 33 -1.40 1.68 2.54
CA GLU A 33 -2.61 2.46 2.26
C GLU A 33 -3.90 1.65 2.12
N ARG A 34 -3.88 0.36 2.49
CA ARG A 34 -5.12 -0.41 2.58
C ARG A 34 -5.88 0.02 3.84
N MET A 35 -7.10 0.47 3.64
CA MET A 35 -7.99 0.94 4.69
C MET A 35 -9.31 0.20 4.63
N THR A 36 -9.83 -0.15 5.79
CA THR A 36 -11.12 -0.81 5.95
C THR A 36 -12.20 0.24 6.17
N VAL A 37 -13.20 0.24 5.31
CA VAL A 37 -14.33 1.17 5.40
C VAL A 37 -15.24 0.72 6.54
N VAL A 38 -15.39 1.55 7.57
CA VAL A 38 -16.28 1.26 8.71
C VAL A 38 -17.69 1.81 8.47
N ARG A 39 -17.77 3.03 7.92
CA ARG A 39 -19.04 3.71 7.62
C ARG A 39 -18.88 4.61 6.39
N VAL A 40 -19.98 4.78 5.66
CA VAL A 40 -20.06 5.65 4.48
C VAL A 40 -21.16 6.69 4.67
N ASP A 41 -20.82 7.96 4.50
CA ASP A 41 -21.73 9.10 4.52
C ASP A 41 -21.82 9.67 3.10
N ARG A 42 -22.85 9.22 2.37
CA ARG A 42 -23.09 9.59 0.97
C ARG A 42 -23.51 11.06 0.83
N ALA A 43 -24.20 11.63 1.83
CA ALA A 43 -24.65 13.01 1.79
C ALA A 43 -23.47 13.99 1.85
N GLN A 44 -22.43 13.64 2.61
CA GLN A 44 -21.22 14.48 2.76
C GLN A 44 -20.01 14.00 1.96
N HIS A 45 -20.17 12.98 1.11
CA HIS A 45 -19.14 12.44 0.23
C HIS A 45 -17.88 12.02 1.00
N ARG A 46 -18.06 11.27 2.09
CA ARG A 46 -16.98 10.88 2.98
C ARG A 46 -17.18 9.48 3.54
N PHE A 47 -16.09 8.86 3.97
CA PHE A 47 -16.11 7.55 4.63
C PHE A 47 -15.20 7.55 5.86
N LEU A 48 -15.49 6.67 6.81
CA LEU A 48 -14.73 6.46 8.03
C LEU A 48 -13.85 5.22 7.87
N CYS A 49 -12.55 5.37 8.08
CA CYS A 49 -11.60 4.24 8.06
C CYS A 49 -11.40 3.66 9.47
N ALA A 50 -11.18 2.35 9.57
CA ALA A 50 -10.86 1.69 10.84
C ALA A 50 -9.47 2.09 11.36
N GLU A 51 -8.50 2.20 10.44
CA GLU A 51 -7.08 2.36 10.72
C GLU A 51 -6.78 3.78 11.22
N HIS A 52 -7.37 4.79 10.59
CA HIS A 52 -7.14 6.19 10.93
C HIS A 52 -8.21 6.77 11.85
N ARG A 53 -9.33 6.04 12.07
CA ARG A 53 -10.50 6.46 12.86
C ARG A 53 -10.98 7.88 12.52
N ARG A 54 -10.82 8.27 11.26
CA ARG A 54 -11.10 9.62 10.75
C ARG A 54 -11.98 9.56 9.52
N TRP A 55 -12.87 10.55 9.42
CA TRP A 55 -13.63 10.80 8.21
C TRP A 55 -12.75 11.37 7.11
N THR A 56 -12.75 10.71 5.95
CA THR A 56 -12.02 11.12 4.75
C THR A 56 -13.01 11.53 3.68
N ARG A 57 -12.92 12.78 3.22
CA ARG A 57 -13.73 13.29 2.11
C ARG A 57 -13.11 12.85 0.78
N ILE A 58 -13.95 12.38 -0.13
CA ILE A 58 -13.55 11.79 -1.41
C ILE A 58 -14.42 12.32 -2.54
N GLU A 59 -14.09 11.92 -3.77
CA GLU A 59 -14.92 12.23 -4.93
C GLU A 59 -16.30 11.57 -4.85
N GLY A 60 -17.32 12.21 -5.44
CA GLY A 60 -18.72 11.78 -5.29
C GLY A 60 -19.06 10.50 -6.05
N THR A 61 -18.40 10.25 -7.17
CA THR A 61 -18.60 8.99 -7.90
C THR A 61 -18.05 7.79 -7.11
N ASP A 62 -16.91 7.98 -6.43
CA ASP A 62 -16.27 6.95 -5.59
C ASP A 62 -17.12 6.63 -4.34
N VAL A 63 -17.78 7.61 -3.71
CA VAL A 63 -18.61 7.34 -2.51
C VAL A 63 -19.86 6.51 -2.82
N ALA A 64 -20.36 6.57 -4.05
CA ALA A 64 -21.59 5.87 -4.43
C ALA A 64 -21.43 4.35 -4.37
N VAL A 65 -20.25 3.86 -4.78
CA VAL A 65 -19.94 2.43 -4.92
C VAL A 65 -19.33 1.81 -3.65
N LEU A 66 -19.00 2.61 -2.64
CA LEU A 66 -18.39 2.13 -1.40
C LEU A 66 -19.40 1.48 -0.45
N ALA A 67 -19.03 0.34 0.11
CA ALA A 67 -19.73 -0.36 1.16
C ALA A 67 -18.89 -0.41 2.45
N SER A 68 -19.57 -0.61 3.58
CA SER A 68 -18.85 -0.89 4.84
C SER A 68 -18.29 -2.30 4.78
N GLY A 69 -17.05 -2.48 5.26
CA GLY A 69 -16.27 -3.70 5.14
C GLY A 69 -15.36 -3.74 3.91
N ASP A 70 -15.50 -2.82 2.96
CA ASP A 70 -14.59 -2.75 1.81
C ASP A 70 -13.16 -2.42 2.26
N ILE A 71 -12.19 -3.06 1.60
CA ILE A 71 -10.77 -2.72 1.73
C ILE A 71 -10.40 -1.85 0.54
N VAL A 72 -9.93 -0.63 0.82
CA VAL A 72 -9.71 0.40 -0.19
C VAL A 72 -8.31 1.01 -0.08
N THR A 73 -7.83 1.62 -1.15
CA THR A 73 -6.69 2.54 -1.11
C THR A 73 -7.13 3.94 -1.49
N VAL A 74 -6.49 4.98 -0.93
CA VAL A 74 -6.87 6.37 -1.15
C VAL A 74 -5.77 7.12 -1.86
N GLN A 75 -5.94 7.28 -3.17
CA GLN A 75 -5.03 8.05 -3.99
C GLN A 75 -5.25 9.54 -3.74
N ARG A 76 -4.22 10.22 -3.23
CA ARG A 76 -4.23 11.67 -2.99
C ARG A 76 -3.44 12.38 -4.10
N PRO A 77 -4.10 12.90 -5.15
CA PRO A 77 -3.42 13.67 -6.18
C PRO A 77 -2.90 15.00 -5.61
N ALA A 78 -1.88 15.58 -6.25
CA ALA A 78 -1.30 16.87 -5.85
C ALA A 78 -2.32 18.03 -5.89
N ALA A 79 -3.36 17.90 -6.71
CA ALA A 79 -4.49 18.82 -6.77
C ALA A 79 -5.80 18.04 -6.86
N GLY A 80 -6.82 18.48 -6.11
CA GLY A 80 -8.16 17.90 -6.11
C GLY A 80 -8.48 17.04 -4.88
N LEU A 81 -9.66 16.40 -4.91
CA LEU A 81 -10.12 15.51 -3.85
C LEU A 81 -9.43 14.13 -3.96
N PRO A 82 -9.20 13.46 -2.82
CA PRO A 82 -8.75 12.07 -2.83
C PRO A 82 -9.72 11.16 -3.58
N ARG A 83 -9.17 10.23 -4.36
CA ARG A 83 -9.93 9.18 -5.04
C ARG A 83 -9.78 7.86 -4.31
N VAL A 84 -10.80 7.02 -4.39
CA VAL A 84 -10.79 5.72 -3.73
C VAL A 84 -10.72 4.62 -4.77
N LYS A 85 -9.83 3.66 -4.56
CA LYS A 85 -9.80 2.42 -5.31
C LYS A 85 -10.17 1.27 -4.38
N VAL A 86 -11.26 0.58 -4.69
CA VAL A 86 -11.63 -0.66 -3.98
C VAL A 86 -10.62 -1.74 -4.36
N VAL A 87 -9.94 -2.27 -3.35
CA VAL A 87 -8.96 -3.37 -3.50
C VAL A 87 -9.65 -4.71 -3.34
N ARG A 88 -10.58 -4.80 -2.39
CA ARG A 88 -11.47 -5.94 -2.17
C ARG A 88 -12.80 -5.46 -1.63
N THR A 89 -13.87 -6.09 -2.07
CA THR A 89 -15.20 -5.80 -1.56
C THR A 89 -15.48 -6.56 -0.26
N ALA A 90 -16.38 -6.03 0.57
CA ALA A 90 -16.83 -6.70 1.79
C ALA A 90 -17.44 -8.09 1.50
N ALA A 91 -18.08 -8.25 0.34
CA ALA A 91 -18.63 -9.51 -0.12
C ALA A 91 -17.54 -10.57 -0.39
N GLU A 92 -16.40 -10.14 -0.92
CA GLU A 92 -15.24 -11.02 -1.14
C GLU A 92 -14.54 -11.40 0.16
N GLU A 93 -14.47 -10.51 1.15
CA GLU A 93 -13.89 -10.84 2.47
C GLU A 93 -14.74 -11.86 3.23
N LEU A 94 -16.07 -11.75 3.17
CA LEU A 94 -16.98 -12.74 3.77
C LEU A 94 -16.96 -14.10 3.06
N ALA A 95 -16.64 -14.11 1.77
CA ALA A 95 -16.57 -15.33 0.96
C ALA A 95 -15.16 -15.97 0.97
N SER A 96 -14.17 -15.33 1.59
CA SER A 96 -12.81 -15.85 1.66
C SER A 96 -12.73 -16.85 2.82
N PRO A 97 -12.51 -18.15 2.56
CA PRO A 97 -12.29 -19.10 3.65
C PRO A 97 -11.01 -18.71 4.38
N GLU A 98 -11.09 -18.61 5.71
CA GLU A 98 -9.92 -18.53 6.57
C GLU A 98 -9.08 -19.79 6.29
N ARG A 99 -7.92 -19.63 5.68
CA ARG A 99 -7.06 -20.74 5.24
C ARG A 99 -5.77 -20.77 6.04
#